data_AF-A0A0Q4H1P3-F1
#
_entry.id   AF-A0A0Q4H1P3-F1
#
_cell.length_a   1.000
_cell.length_b   1.000
_cell.length_c   1.000
_cell.angle_alpha   90.00
_cell.angle_beta   90.00
_cell.angle_gamma   90.00
#
_symmetry.space_group_name_H-M   'P 1'
#
loop_
_entity.id
_entity.type
_entity.pdbx_description
1 polymer ?
#
loop_
_entity_poly.entity_id
_entity_poly.type
_entity_poly.pdbx_seq_one_letter_code
_entity_poly.pdbx_strand_id
1 'polypeptide(L)'
;MHPLPGDPVVLRRTGQRYAETASAIRDAVATLDRIAEPSAMVSLAIDRVRTDAARLAGDIGAAERRYGETGDALVDYASALESAQDDADRAIRDADDAAGQSATFEARDRTLRSRLRAMPDDAAAADIRALERSITAVGAELDRSDGAAESARQRWQEAVEARDRAARAAIERIRGVVDGSDLNDSFWDDVGGAFGAVFDAIGDALKAIAGAVVAAVMAIVEAVIVLIAAVLVVVAAIVLLGLAVVAALIVAALAIAALLIVVVAAALLAFVAIALIAGLLLVTAGLVLLVAAAIAVILAAVVGLALLLLSSPLFWSLVLGAAGLIALVLAWRVAIEIFAPTPEVTPFEPGADESRESHAAWEDANAVTEIDSLDDLVGLEGLSDTMGGESQTVVDIVRMEGEPARYIVTLPSTQDWQAAGVFFGQDMNGDGAVNDLDTNIVLRLFPDVRTQYERAVLDAMTKAGIGPDDPVLLVGFSQGGILAGHLAANRSDAFNFEGVVAYGAPIDDMAIPSKTTVVSMQHEGDIVHQLDLTGPPRSTDTWTTYSRDVPPGVNPSTGEPYSAQPHNNVAYQQTARDLLAADPTIDDGLAQFFGTVGDSAQYTFAE
;
A
#
# COMPACT_ATOMS: atom_id res chain seq x y z
N MET A 1 -1.92 -1.12 -45.70
CA MET A 1 -0.90 -1.25 -44.64
C MET A 1 -1.32 -0.35 -43.50
N HIS A 2 -0.94 -0.66 -42.27
CA HIS A 2 -1.27 0.13 -41.10
C HIS A 2 -0.07 0.16 -40.14
N PRO A 3 0.05 1.20 -39.29
CA PRO A 3 1.07 1.25 -38.26
C PRO A 3 0.99 0.02 -37.35
N LEU A 4 2.13 -0.50 -36.92
CA LEU A 4 2.14 -1.67 -36.04
C LEU A 4 1.71 -1.28 -34.61
N PRO A 5 0.79 -2.04 -33.98
CA PRO A 5 0.33 -1.72 -32.63
C PRO A 5 1.38 -2.08 -31.57
N GLY A 6 1.28 -1.40 -30.42
CA GLY A 6 2.10 -1.65 -29.23
C GLY A 6 2.87 -0.40 -28.77
N ASP A 7 3.29 -0.40 -27.51
CA ASP A 7 4.03 0.70 -26.89
C ASP A 7 5.41 0.21 -26.38
N PRO A 8 6.49 0.46 -27.14
CA PRO A 8 7.85 0.13 -26.74
C PRO A 8 8.31 0.82 -25.46
N VAL A 9 7.81 2.03 -25.16
CA VAL A 9 8.22 2.79 -23.98
C VAL A 9 7.68 2.11 -22.72
N VAL A 10 6.42 1.68 -22.76
CA VAL A 10 5.80 0.90 -21.68
C VAL A 10 6.55 -0.42 -21.48
N LEU A 11 6.76 -1.20 -22.54
CA LEU A 11 7.46 -2.49 -22.45
C LEU A 11 8.87 -2.36 -21.89
N ARG A 12 9.62 -1.34 -22.32
CA ARG A 12 10.98 -1.06 -21.83
C ARG A 12 10.98 -0.67 -20.36
N ARG A 13 10.07 0.21 -19.94
CA ARG A 13 9.94 0.61 -18.54
C ARG A 13 9.57 -0.58 -17.66
N THR A 14 8.64 -1.43 -18.10
CA THR A 14 8.27 -2.65 -17.39
C THR A 14 9.46 -3.59 -17.29
N GLY A 15 10.16 -3.88 -18.39
CA GLY A 15 11.34 -4.75 -18.38
C GLY A 15 12.46 -4.24 -17.46
N GLN A 16 12.72 -2.92 -17.45
CA GLN A 16 13.67 -2.29 -16.53
C GLN A 16 13.30 -2.51 -15.06
N ARG A 17 12.02 -2.39 -14.70
CA ARG A 17 11.55 -2.65 -13.33
C ARG A 17 11.75 -4.11 -12.92
N TYR A 18 11.47 -5.07 -13.79
CA TYR A 18 11.74 -6.48 -13.55
C TYR A 18 13.25 -6.74 -13.31
N ALA A 19 14.13 -6.09 -14.09
CA ALA A 19 15.57 -6.20 -13.92
C ALA A 19 16.08 -5.53 -12.62
N GLU A 20 15.50 -4.39 -12.24
CA GLU A 20 15.77 -3.72 -10.96
C GLU A 20 15.36 -4.61 -9.77
N THR A 21 14.17 -5.23 -9.84
CA THR A 21 13.70 -6.21 -8.85
C THR A 21 14.66 -7.40 -8.74
N ALA A 22 15.09 -7.96 -9.86
CA ALA A 22 16.09 -9.03 -9.87
C ALA A 22 17.41 -8.58 -9.22
N SER A 23 17.84 -7.34 -9.46
CA SER A 23 19.05 -6.80 -8.83
C SER A 23 18.92 -6.66 -7.32
N ALA A 24 17.79 -6.15 -6.84
CA ALA A 24 17.52 -6.04 -5.42
C ALA A 24 17.50 -7.43 -4.75
N ILE A 25 16.92 -8.44 -5.43
CA ILE A 25 16.95 -9.81 -4.96
C ILE A 25 18.38 -10.36 -4.91
N ARG A 26 19.21 -10.14 -5.95
CA ARG A 26 20.64 -10.54 -5.94
C ARG A 26 21.37 -9.93 -4.76
N ASP A 27 21.16 -8.65 -4.49
CA ASP A 27 21.83 -7.94 -3.39
C ASP A 27 21.37 -8.46 -2.02
N ALA A 28 20.09 -8.82 -1.89
CA ALA A 28 19.55 -9.47 -0.70
C ALA A 28 20.16 -10.86 -0.50
N VAL A 29 20.19 -11.70 -1.53
CA VAL A 29 20.83 -13.04 -1.51
C VAL A 29 22.31 -12.92 -1.13
N ALA A 30 23.05 -11.99 -1.75
CA ALA A 30 24.47 -11.75 -1.42
C ALA A 30 24.68 -11.23 0.01
N THR A 31 23.67 -10.60 0.61
CA THR A 31 23.69 -10.18 2.02
C THR A 31 23.41 -11.36 2.94
N LEU A 32 22.46 -12.23 2.59
CA LEU A 32 22.14 -13.45 3.32
C LEU A 32 23.30 -14.45 3.29
N ASP A 33 23.97 -14.60 2.15
CA ASP A 33 25.17 -15.44 2.01
C ASP A 33 26.31 -14.94 2.91
N ARG A 34 26.52 -13.63 3.01
CA ARG A 34 27.49 -13.04 3.95
C ARG A 34 27.12 -13.28 5.41
N ILE A 35 25.84 -13.35 5.74
CA ILE A 35 25.37 -13.70 7.10
C ILE A 35 25.57 -15.20 7.37
N ALA A 36 25.44 -16.04 6.35
CA ALA A 36 25.68 -17.48 6.43
C ALA A 36 27.17 -17.86 6.58
N GLU A 37 28.09 -16.96 6.23
CA GLU A 37 29.54 -17.22 6.32
C GLU A 37 30.03 -17.44 7.77
N PRO A 38 31.03 -18.33 7.99
CA PRO A 38 31.58 -18.57 9.32
C PRO A 38 32.36 -17.36 9.86
N SER A 39 32.00 -16.88 11.06
CA SER A 39 32.72 -15.84 11.80
C SER A 39 33.26 -16.36 13.14
N ALA A 40 34.22 -15.62 13.74
CA ALA A 40 34.99 -16.06 14.92
C ALA A 40 34.18 -16.31 16.22
N MET A 41 32.88 -15.96 16.24
CA MET A 41 31.98 -16.22 17.36
C MET A 41 31.16 -17.50 17.10
N VAL A 42 31.22 -18.45 18.05
CA VAL A 42 30.54 -19.75 18.00
C VAL A 42 29.49 -19.81 19.11
N SER A 43 28.21 -19.77 18.74
CA SER A 43 27.05 -19.90 19.64
C SER A 43 25.89 -20.57 18.89
N LEU A 44 25.14 -21.43 19.58
CA LEU A 44 24.02 -22.20 19.02
C LEU A 44 22.95 -21.30 18.37
N ALA A 45 22.74 -20.09 18.90
CA ALA A 45 21.79 -19.11 18.35
C ALA A 45 22.29 -18.49 17.03
N ILE A 46 23.62 -18.28 16.89
CA ILE A 46 24.23 -17.73 15.68
C ILE A 46 24.26 -18.80 14.58
N ASP A 47 24.51 -20.06 14.93
CA ASP A 47 24.50 -21.16 13.95
C ASP A 47 23.11 -21.43 13.36
N ARG A 48 22.05 -21.18 14.14
CA ARG A 48 20.65 -21.23 13.65
C ARG A 48 20.38 -20.13 12.63
N VAL A 49 20.71 -18.87 12.97
CA VAL A 49 20.56 -17.71 12.07
C VAL A 49 21.34 -17.91 10.76
N ARG A 50 22.55 -18.47 10.81
CA ARG A 50 23.34 -18.81 9.61
C ARG A 50 22.65 -19.83 8.71
N THR A 51 22.11 -20.89 9.32
CA THR A 51 21.42 -21.97 8.59
C THR A 51 20.15 -21.45 7.92
N ASP A 52 19.40 -20.59 8.60
CA ASP A 52 18.16 -20.03 8.09
C ASP A 52 18.43 -18.96 7.02
N ALA A 53 19.48 -18.15 7.17
CA ALA A 53 19.94 -17.23 6.12
C ALA A 53 20.38 -17.96 4.85
N ALA A 54 21.11 -19.09 4.97
CA ALA A 54 21.52 -19.90 3.83
C ALA A 54 20.33 -20.56 3.10
N ARG A 55 19.30 -20.98 3.84
CA ARG A 55 18.06 -21.52 3.25
C ARG A 55 17.30 -20.44 2.50
N LEU A 56 17.09 -19.29 3.14
CA LEU A 56 16.40 -18.14 2.54
C LEU A 56 17.12 -17.59 1.31
N ALA A 57 18.46 -17.55 1.32
CA ALA A 57 19.26 -17.18 0.15
C ALA A 57 19.00 -18.10 -1.05
N GLY A 58 18.88 -19.42 -0.80
CA GLY A 58 18.55 -20.41 -1.82
C GLY A 58 17.14 -20.23 -2.40
N ASP A 59 16.16 -19.97 -1.54
CA ASP A 59 14.75 -19.89 -1.92
C ASP A 59 14.45 -18.60 -2.71
N ILE A 60 15.00 -17.45 -2.30
CA ILE A 60 14.80 -16.17 -3.00
C ILE A 60 15.69 -16.08 -4.27
N GLY A 61 16.84 -16.77 -4.30
CA GLY A 61 17.72 -16.81 -5.49
C GLY A 61 17.07 -17.43 -6.74
N ALA A 62 16.02 -18.26 -6.59
CA ALA A 62 15.27 -18.76 -7.74
C ALA A 62 14.37 -17.69 -8.37
N ALA A 63 13.80 -16.79 -7.56
CA ALA A 63 12.98 -15.67 -8.02
C ALA A 63 13.81 -14.66 -8.83
N GLU A 64 15.03 -14.38 -8.39
CA GLU A 64 16.00 -13.52 -9.06
C GLU A 64 16.11 -13.80 -10.56
N ARG A 65 16.39 -15.07 -10.92
CA ARG A 65 16.57 -15.49 -12.31
C ARG A 65 15.29 -15.33 -13.13
N ARG A 66 14.13 -15.57 -12.53
CA ARG A 66 12.82 -15.43 -13.19
C ARG A 66 12.49 -13.97 -13.48
N TYR A 67 12.70 -13.08 -12.52
CA TYR A 67 12.51 -11.64 -12.68
C TYR A 67 13.53 -11.05 -13.66
N GLY A 68 14.80 -11.47 -13.58
CA GLY A 68 15.87 -10.99 -14.46
C GLY A 68 15.63 -11.35 -15.92
N GLU A 69 15.38 -12.64 -16.19
CA GLU A 69 15.14 -13.12 -17.56
C GLU A 69 13.87 -12.54 -18.18
N THR A 70 12.82 -12.35 -17.38
CA THR A 70 11.58 -11.69 -17.81
C THR A 70 11.84 -10.23 -18.15
N GLY A 71 12.60 -9.51 -17.31
CA GLY A 71 12.97 -8.12 -17.55
C GLY A 71 13.76 -7.94 -18.83
N ASP A 72 14.80 -8.75 -19.02
CA ASP A 72 15.64 -8.71 -20.21
C ASP A 72 14.86 -9.03 -21.49
N ALA A 73 14.01 -10.07 -21.45
CA ALA A 73 13.16 -10.44 -22.60
C ALA A 73 12.21 -9.30 -23.02
N LEU A 74 11.65 -8.54 -22.06
CA LEU A 74 10.78 -7.40 -22.33
C LEU A 74 11.54 -6.19 -22.89
N VAL A 75 12.73 -5.88 -22.37
CA VAL A 75 13.58 -4.78 -22.88
C VAL A 75 14.05 -5.07 -24.31
N ASP A 76 14.45 -6.31 -24.58
CA ASP A 76 14.86 -6.76 -25.91
C ASP A 76 13.68 -6.69 -26.90
N TYR A 77 12.50 -7.16 -26.49
CA TYR A 77 11.30 -7.08 -27.33
C TYR A 77 10.88 -5.64 -27.60
N ALA A 78 10.92 -4.76 -26.60
CA ALA A 78 10.61 -3.34 -26.77
C ALA A 78 11.48 -2.69 -27.86
N SER A 79 12.78 -2.97 -27.85
CA SER A 79 13.72 -2.42 -28.83
C SER A 79 13.48 -2.97 -30.25
N ALA A 80 13.12 -4.26 -30.35
CA ALA A 80 12.75 -4.87 -31.62
C ALA A 80 11.40 -4.36 -32.17
N LEU A 81 10.42 -4.12 -31.28
CA LEU A 81 9.11 -3.56 -31.64
C LEU A 81 9.24 -2.14 -32.18
N GLU A 82 10.04 -1.29 -31.51
CA GLU A 82 10.31 0.08 -31.95
C GLU A 82 10.94 0.11 -33.35
N SER A 83 11.94 -0.76 -33.58
CA SER A 83 12.60 -0.87 -34.89
C SER A 83 11.61 -1.34 -35.98
N ALA A 84 10.75 -2.31 -35.67
CA ALA A 84 9.73 -2.81 -36.59
C ALA A 84 8.65 -1.76 -36.90
N GLN A 85 8.25 -0.96 -35.91
CA GLN A 85 7.32 0.15 -36.10
C GLN A 85 7.91 1.21 -37.04
N ASP A 86 9.17 1.61 -36.83
CA ASP A 86 9.87 2.55 -37.69
C ASP A 86 9.97 2.07 -39.15
N ASP A 87 10.28 0.79 -39.35
CA ASP A 87 10.36 0.17 -40.68
C ASP A 87 8.99 0.11 -41.36
N ALA A 88 7.95 -0.27 -40.63
CA ALA A 88 6.58 -0.30 -41.12
C ALA A 88 6.10 1.10 -41.52
N ASP A 89 6.37 2.12 -40.71
CA ASP A 89 5.99 3.50 -40.97
C ASP A 89 6.72 4.08 -42.18
N ARG A 90 8.02 3.77 -42.35
CA ARG A 90 8.77 4.12 -43.56
C ARG A 90 8.15 3.46 -44.80
N ALA A 91 7.84 2.17 -44.71
CA ALA A 91 7.23 1.44 -45.82
C ALA A 91 5.84 1.97 -46.19
N ILE A 92 5.03 2.37 -45.21
CA ILE A 92 3.71 3.00 -45.45
C ILE A 92 3.89 4.30 -46.22
N ARG A 93 4.77 5.21 -45.77
CA ARG A 93 5.04 6.48 -46.45
C ARG A 93 5.51 6.28 -47.89
N ASP A 94 6.44 5.35 -48.10
CA ASP A 94 6.96 5.07 -49.44
C ASP A 94 5.89 4.50 -50.38
N ALA A 95 4.96 3.69 -49.86
CA ALA A 95 3.85 3.16 -50.64
C ALA A 95 2.80 4.23 -50.98
N ASP A 96 2.53 5.15 -50.05
CA ASP A 96 1.61 6.27 -50.27
C ASP A 96 2.20 7.25 -51.31
N ASP A 97 3.49 7.53 -51.23
CA ASP A 97 4.22 8.35 -52.21
C ASP A 97 4.20 7.70 -53.60
N ALA A 98 4.44 6.40 -53.69
CA ALA A 98 4.33 5.64 -54.93
C ALA A 98 2.90 5.65 -55.49
N ALA A 99 1.88 5.48 -54.65
CA ALA A 99 0.48 5.56 -55.08
C ALA A 99 0.13 6.96 -55.63
N GLY A 100 0.61 8.03 -54.99
CA GLY A 100 0.45 9.40 -55.47
C GLY A 100 1.13 9.66 -56.82
N GLN A 101 2.34 9.10 -57.01
CA GLN A 101 3.06 9.17 -58.29
C GLN A 101 2.33 8.39 -59.39
N SER A 102 1.88 7.16 -59.11
CA SER A 102 1.10 6.34 -60.06
C SER A 102 -0.15 7.10 -60.51
N ALA A 103 -0.94 7.67 -59.60
CA ALA A 103 -2.12 8.47 -59.95
C ALA A 103 -1.79 9.68 -60.86
N THR A 104 -0.66 10.34 -60.61
CA THR A 104 -0.19 11.47 -61.42
C THR A 104 0.19 11.00 -62.83
N PHE A 105 0.94 9.90 -62.95
CA PHE A 105 1.34 9.36 -64.23
C PHE A 105 0.17 8.77 -65.01
N GLU A 106 -0.81 8.14 -64.36
CA GLU A 106 -2.05 7.66 -65.00
C GLU A 106 -2.87 8.81 -65.60
N ALA A 107 -2.99 9.94 -64.89
CA ALA A 107 -3.66 11.13 -65.42
C ALA A 107 -2.93 11.67 -66.66
N ARG A 108 -1.58 11.65 -66.63
CA ARG A 108 -0.75 12.08 -67.76
C ARG A 108 -0.86 11.13 -68.95
N ASP A 109 -0.82 9.82 -68.73
CA ASP A 109 -0.98 8.80 -69.78
C ASP A 109 -2.36 8.92 -70.45
N ARG A 110 -3.44 9.04 -69.67
CA ARG A 110 -4.80 9.30 -70.19
C ARG A 110 -4.84 10.56 -71.05
N THR A 111 -4.21 11.64 -70.61
CA THR A 111 -4.13 12.90 -71.35
C THR A 111 -3.39 12.71 -72.68
N LEU A 112 -2.22 12.07 -72.68
CA LEU A 112 -1.43 11.84 -73.89
C LEU A 112 -2.16 10.92 -74.89
N ARG A 113 -2.80 9.84 -74.41
CA ARG A 113 -3.62 8.95 -75.27
C ARG A 113 -4.84 9.65 -75.84
N SER A 114 -5.50 10.51 -75.07
CA SER A 114 -6.62 11.31 -75.58
C SER A 114 -6.18 12.26 -76.70
N ARG A 115 -5.01 12.90 -76.55
CA ARG A 115 -4.41 13.75 -77.59
C ARG A 115 -4.11 12.95 -78.84
N LEU A 116 -3.55 11.74 -78.70
CA LEU A 116 -3.23 10.87 -79.83
C LEU A 116 -4.49 10.51 -80.63
N ARG A 117 -5.59 10.18 -79.94
CA ARG A 117 -6.89 9.86 -80.56
C ARG A 117 -7.55 11.07 -81.23
N ALA A 118 -7.24 12.28 -80.79
CA ALA A 118 -7.82 13.52 -81.32
C ALA A 118 -7.00 14.13 -82.47
N MET A 119 -5.90 13.49 -82.90
CA MET A 119 -5.07 14.00 -84.00
C MET A 119 -5.82 13.89 -85.35
N PRO A 120 -5.65 14.86 -86.27
CA PRO A 120 -6.17 14.78 -87.63
C PRO A 120 -5.57 13.62 -88.43
N ASP A 121 -6.33 13.08 -89.38
CA ASP A 121 -5.89 11.96 -90.24
C ASP A 121 -4.68 12.31 -91.13
N ASP A 122 -4.41 13.59 -91.37
CA ASP A 122 -3.28 14.11 -92.15
C ASP A 122 -2.09 14.56 -91.30
N ALA A 123 -2.08 14.26 -89.99
CA ALA A 123 -1.01 14.64 -89.08
C ALA A 123 0.36 14.11 -89.52
N ALA A 124 1.41 14.91 -89.31
CA ALA A 124 2.76 14.54 -89.67
C ALA A 124 3.23 13.32 -88.84
N ALA A 125 3.81 12.31 -89.52
CA ALA A 125 4.27 11.09 -88.87
C ALA A 125 5.34 11.33 -87.78
N ALA A 126 6.05 12.46 -87.82
CA ALA A 126 7.00 12.85 -86.77
C ALA A 126 6.30 13.20 -85.44
N ASP A 127 5.13 13.83 -85.50
CA ASP A 127 4.36 14.26 -84.33
C ASP A 127 3.70 13.07 -83.64
N ILE A 128 3.15 12.14 -84.43
CA ILE A 128 2.60 10.86 -83.94
C ILE A 128 3.68 10.10 -83.17
N ARG A 129 4.88 9.93 -83.77
CA ARG A 129 6.02 9.25 -83.12
C ARG A 129 6.53 9.97 -81.88
N ALA A 130 6.45 11.30 -81.81
CA ALA A 130 6.83 12.05 -80.62
C ALA A 130 5.86 11.79 -79.46
N LEU A 131 4.56 11.71 -79.75
CA LEU A 131 3.53 11.44 -78.76
C LEU A 131 3.58 9.99 -78.28
N GLU A 132 3.77 9.02 -79.18
CA GLU A 132 3.97 7.60 -78.84
C GLU A 132 5.18 7.42 -77.91
N ARG A 133 6.32 8.05 -78.21
CA ARG A 133 7.50 8.03 -77.32
C ARG A 133 7.19 8.58 -75.93
N SER A 134 6.37 9.64 -75.85
CA SER A 134 5.97 10.22 -74.56
C SER A 134 5.05 9.29 -73.77
N ILE A 135 4.14 8.57 -74.45
CA ILE A 135 3.29 7.54 -73.82
C ILE A 135 4.16 6.39 -73.30
N THR A 136 5.10 5.88 -74.09
CA THR A 136 6.04 4.84 -73.64
C THR A 136 6.87 5.30 -72.44
N ALA A 137 7.35 6.55 -72.44
CA ALA A 137 8.12 7.10 -71.32
C ALA A 137 7.29 7.17 -70.04
N VAL A 138 6.02 7.61 -70.10
CA VAL A 138 5.11 7.63 -68.94
C VAL A 138 4.75 6.21 -68.48
N GLY A 139 4.57 5.27 -69.40
CA GLY A 139 4.37 3.85 -69.06
C GLY A 139 5.54 3.29 -68.24
N ALA A 140 6.78 3.60 -68.63
CA ALA A 140 7.96 3.18 -67.87
C ALA A 140 8.13 3.88 -66.50
N GLU A 141 7.51 5.05 -66.29
CA GLU A 141 7.42 5.68 -64.96
C GLU A 141 6.36 4.98 -64.09
N LEU A 142 5.21 4.61 -64.68
CA LEU A 142 4.16 3.83 -64.00
C LEU A 142 4.70 2.50 -63.50
N ASP A 143 5.37 1.74 -64.36
CA ASP A 143 5.95 0.44 -63.99
C ASP A 143 6.95 0.56 -62.82
N ARG A 144 7.72 1.66 -62.79
CA ARG A 144 8.66 1.95 -61.68
C ARG A 144 7.94 2.31 -60.39
N SER A 145 6.89 3.12 -60.48
CA SER A 145 6.07 3.52 -59.34
C SER A 145 5.36 2.31 -58.73
N ASP A 146 4.81 1.44 -59.57
CA ASP A 146 4.14 0.21 -59.14
C ASP A 146 5.15 -0.78 -58.51
N GLY A 147 6.35 -0.90 -59.08
CA GLY A 147 7.45 -1.66 -58.49
C GLY A 147 7.91 -1.11 -57.13
N ALA A 148 7.95 0.22 -56.97
CA ALA A 148 8.25 0.86 -55.69
C ALA A 148 7.17 0.58 -54.64
N ALA A 149 5.89 0.63 -55.02
CA ALA A 149 4.77 0.28 -54.14
C ALA A 149 4.81 -1.20 -53.72
N GLU A 150 5.20 -2.11 -54.61
CA GLU A 150 5.35 -3.53 -54.28
C GLU A 150 6.54 -3.76 -53.32
N SER A 151 7.69 -3.14 -53.58
CA SER A 151 8.85 -3.19 -52.67
C SER A 151 8.53 -2.63 -51.28
N ALA A 152 7.74 -1.56 -51.20
CA ALA A 152 7.27 -1.01 -49.93
C ALA A 152 6.36 -2.00 -49.19
N ARG A 153 5.43 -2.68 -49.89
CA ARG A 153 4.59 -3.74 -49.27
C ARG A 153 5.42 -4.90 -48.72
N GLN A 154 6.46 -5.31 -49.43
CA GLN A 154 7.37 -6.37 -48.97
C GLN A 154 8.10 -5.95 -47.68
N ARG A 155 8.66 -4.74 -47.63
CA ARG A 155 9.32 -4.21 -46.42
C ARG A 155 8.37 -4.12 -45.22
N TRP A 156 7.11 -3.74 -45.45
CA TRP A 156 6.10 -3.75 -44.37
C TRP A 156 5.83 -5.17 -43.84
N GLN A 157 5.76 -6.17 -44.73
CA GLN A 157 5.61 -7.58 -44.31
C GLN A 157 6.83 -8.07 -43.52
N GLU A 158 8.04 -7.72 -43.97
CA GLU A 158 9.28 -8.05 -43.25
C GLU A 158 9.31 -7.44 -41.84
N ALA A 159 8.80 -6.21 -41.68
CA ALA A 159 8.67 -5.56 -40.37
C ALA A 159 7.66 -6.28 -39.45
N VAL A 160 6.50 -6.71 -39.98
CA VAL A 160 5.53 -7.52 -39.23
C VAL A 160 6.17 -8.83 -38.76
N GLU A 161 6.87 -9.53 -39.65
CA GLU A 161 7.53 -10.79 -39.30
C GLU A 161 8.66 -10.59 -38.29
N ALA A 162 9.40 -9.48 -38.37
CA ALA A 162 10.46 -9.14 -37.42
C ALA A 162 9.89 -8.96 -36.01
N ARG A 163 8.78 -8.21 -35.88
CA ARG A 163 8.04 -8.08 -34.62
C ARG A 163 7.61 -9.45 -34.09
N ASP A 164 6.98 -10.26 -34.93
CA ASP A 164 6.42 -11.55 -34.51
C ASP A 164 7.51 -12.55 -34.08
N ARG A 165 8.68 -12.52 -34.74
CA ARG A 165 9.85 -13.31 -34.33
C ARG A 165 10.37 -12.86 -32.97
N ALA A 166 10.50 -11.55 -32.75
CA ALA A 166 10.95 -11.01 -31.48
C ALA A 166 9.96 -11.33 -30.34
N ALA A 167 8.66 -11.22 -30.60
CA ALA A 167 7.62 -11.58 -29.64
C ALA A 167 7.69 -13.05 -29.23
N ARG A 168 7.83 -13.97 -30.20
CA ARG A 168 7.99 -15.40 -29.91
C ARG A 168 9.23 -15.69 -29.08
N ALA A 169 10.36 -15.07 -29.42
CA ALA A 169 11.60 -15.23 -28.66
C ALA A 169 11.45 -14.75 -27.20
N ALA A 170 10.78 -13.61 -26.97
CA ALA A 170 10.50 -13.13 -25.63
C ALA A 170 9.55 -14.07 -24.85
N ILE A 171 8.48 -14.55 -25.49
CA ILE A 171 7.54 -15.50 -24.89
C ILE A 171 8.24 -16.81 -24.52
N GLU A 172 9.11 -17.35 -25.38
CA GLU A 172 9.86 -18.58 -25.10
C GLU A 172 10.83 -18.42 -23.93
N ARG A 173 11.50 -17.26 -23.82
CA ARG A 173 12.39 -16.96 -22.68
C ARG A 173 11.61 -16.87 -21.37
N ILE A 174 10.48 -16.15 -21.38
CA ILE A 174 9.61 -16.00 -20.21
C ILE A 174 9.01 -17.35 -19.82
N ARG A 175 8.46 -18.10 -20.77
CA ARG A 175 7.97 -19.47 -20.51
C ARG A 175 9.07 -20.41 -20.06
N GLY A 176 10.30 -20.28 -20.56
CA GLY A 176 11.41 -21.12 -20.11
C GLY A 176 11.71 -21.00 -18.62
N VAL A 177 11.50 -19.81 -18.03
CA VAL A 177 11.71 -19.58 -16.59
C VAL A 177 10.45 -19.81 -15.76
N VAL A 178 9.26 -19.77 -16.38
CA VAL A 178 7.95 -20.07 -15.77
C VAL A 178 7.62 -21.57 -15.81
N ASP A 179 7.90 -22.26 -16.92
CA ASP A 179 7.54 -23.64 -17.26
C ASP A 179 8.73 -24.64 -17.23
N GLY A 180 9.88 -24.23 -16.68
CA GLY A 180 11.08 -25.07 -16.56
C GLY A 180 10.78 -26.44 -15.92
N SER A 181 10.77 -27.46 -16.76
CA SER A 181 10.19 -28.79 -16.60
C SER A 181 10.91 -29.72 -15.61
N ASP A 182 10.19 -30.15 -14.56
CA ASP A 182 10.19 -31.51 -13.94
C ASP A 182 9.33 -31.60 -12.65
N LEU A 183 8.70 -30.50 -12.20
CA LEU A 183 8.01 -30.44 -10.90
C LEU A 183 6.51 -30.08 -10.99
N ASN A 184 5.95 -30.00 -12.19
CA ASN A 184 4.66 -29.32 -12.47
C ASN A 184 3.47 -29.85 -11.65
N ASP A 185 3.35 -31.16 -11.39
CA ASP A 185 2.11 -31.71 -10.80
C ASP A 185 2.12 -31.76 -9.26
N SER A 186 3.27 -31.59 -8.61
CA SER A 186 3.42 -31.58 -7.14
C SER A 186 3.81 -30.21 -6.59
N PHE A 187 4.28 -29.29 -7.44
CA PHE A 187 4.85 -28.00 -7.02
C PHE A 187 3.86 -26.84 -7.10
N TRP A 188 2.88 -26.80 -8.01
CA TRP A 188 1.90 -25.70 -8.02
C TRP A 188 0.95 -25.75 -6.81
N ASP A 189 0.57 -26.95 -6.39
CA ASP A 189 -0.13 -27.20 -5.12
C ASP A 189 0.74 -26.79 -3.91
N ASP A 190 2.05 -27.00 -4.04
CA ASP A 190 3.07 -26.67 -3.04
C ASP A 190 3.69 -25.28 -3.26
N VAL A 191 3.18 -24.43 -4.17
CA VAL A 191 3.64 -23.05 -4.45
C VAL A 191 2.72 -22.05 -3.78
N GLY A 192 1.40 -22.32 -3.78
CA GLY A 192 0.55 -21.77 -2.72
C GLY A 192 1.10 -22.19 -1.36
N GLY A 193 1.49 -23.46 -1.23
CA GLY A 193 2.18 -24.00 -0.05
C GLY A 193 3.56 -23.40 0.24
N ALA A 194 4.38 -23.05 -0.76
CA ALA A 194 5.75 -22.58 -0.57
C ALA A 194 5.86 -21.06 -0.50
N PHE A 195 5.00 -20.28 -1.16
CA PHE A 195 4.84 -18.86 -0.84
C PHE A 195 4.18 -18.72 0.53
N GLY A 196 3.20 -19.56 0.85
CA GLY A 196 2.73 -19.77 2.23
C GLY A 196 3.87 -20.14 3.17
N ALA A 197 4.78 -21.04 2.78
CA ALA A 197 5.94 -21.43 3.58
C ALA A 197 7.03 -20.35 3.65
N VAL A 198 7.13 -19.46 2.66
CA VAL A 198 8.03 -18.29 2.68
C VAL A 198 7.42 -17.20 3.56
N PHE A 199 6.11 -16.96 3.50
CA PHE A 199 5.40 -16.06 4.43
C PHE A 199 5.35 -16.63 5.86
N ASP A 200 5.22 -17.94 6.02
CA ASP A 200 5.34 -18.65 7.30
C ASP A 200 6.80 -18.69 7.76
N ALA A 201 7.79 -18.83 6.87
CA ALA A 201 9.21 -18.76 7.24
C ALA A 201 9.64 -17.32 7.55
N ILE A 202 9.05 -16.30 6.91
CA ILE A 202 9.22 -14.88 7.24
C ILE A 202 8.49 -14.58 8.55
N GLY A 203 7.27 -15.09 8.73
CA GLY A 203 6.50 -15.01 9.96
C GLY A 203 7.18 -15.73 11.12
N ASP A 204 7.78 -16.89 10.88
CA ASP A 204 8.55 -17.69 11.83
C ASP A 204 9.92 -17.08 12.07
N ALA A 205 10.55 -16.46 11.07
CA ALA A 205 11.76 -15.67 11.25
C ALA A 205 11.48 -14.41 12.06
N LEU A 206 10.35 -13.73 11.83
CA LEU A 206 9.89 -12.58 12.63
C LEU A 206 9.51 -13.01 14.05
N LYS A 207 8.80 -14.13 14.23
CA LYS A 207 8.51 -14.74 15.54
C LYS A 207 9.78 -15.23 16.23
N ALA A 208 10.77 -15.73 15.50
CA ALA A 208 12.06 -16.15 16.04
C ALA A 208 12.95 -14.95 16.39
N ILE A 209 12.88 -13.85 15.63
CA ILE A 209 13.54 -12.57 15.95
C ILE A 209 12.85 -11.94 17.15
N ALA A 210 11.52 -11.84 17.16
CA ALA A 210 10.75 -11.38 18.31
C ALA A 210 10.99 -12.28 19.53
N GLY A 211 11.04 -13.59 19.35
CA GLY A 211 11.37 -14.58 20.37
C GLY A 211 12.80 -14.47 20.87
N ALA A 212 13.78 -14.19 20.00
CA ALA A 212 15.17 -13.97 20.38
C ALA A 212 15.36 -12.61 21.09
N VAL A 213 14.63 -11.58 20.67
CA VAL A 213 14.59 -10.26 21.32
C VAL A 213 13.93 -10.38 22.69
N VAL A 214 12.77 -11.06 22.79
CA VAL A 214 12.09 -11.35 24.06
C VAL A 214 12.97 -12.23 24.94
N ALA A 215 13.64 -13.27 24.42
CA ALA A 215 14.55 -14.10 25.20
C ALA A 215 15.77 -13.33 25.68
N ALA A 216 16.33 -12.43 24.87
CA ALA A 216 17.42 -11.55 25.28
C ALA A 216 16.97 -10.56 26.35
N VAL A 217 15.78 -9.96 26.19
CA VAL A 217 15.16 -9.08 27.20
C VAL A 217 14.85 -9.86 28.48
N MET A 218 14.32 -11.07 28.39
CA MET A 218 14.01 -11.93 29.53
C MET A 218 15.28 -12.42 30.24
N ALA A 219 16.36 -12.71 29.52
CA ALA A 219 17.65 -13.02 30.12
C ALA A 219 18.24 -11.80 30.87
N ILE A 220 18.04 -10.60 30.34
CA ILE A 220 18.40 -9.34 31.03
C ILE A 220 17.52 -9.16 32.27
N VAL A 221 16.20 -9.37 32.16
CA VAL A 221 15.25 -9.26 33.28
C VAL A 221 15.56 -10.30 34.37
N GLU A 222 15.87 -11.55 34.01
CA GLU A 222 16.24 -12.61 34.95
C GLU A 222 17.58 -12.29 35.65
N ALA A 223 18.58 -11.82 34.91
CA ALA A 223 19.84 -11.37 35.50
C ALA A 223 19.62 -10.20 36.48
N VAL A 224 18.73 -9.26 36.15
CA VAL A 224 18.34 -8.15 37.04
C VAL A 224 17.59 -8.66 38.27
N ILE A 225 16.66 -9.61 38.14
CA ILE A 225 15.92 -10.20 39.26
C ILE A 225 16.85 -10.95 40.21
N VAL A 226 17.76 -11.79 39.69
CA VAL A 226 18.74 -12.53 40.50
C VAL A 226 19.65 -11.55 41.27
N LEU A 227 20.03 -10.45 40.62
CA LEU A 227 20.86 -9.43 41.23
C LEU A 227 20.11 -8.63 42.31
N ILE A 228 18.84 -8.26 42.06
CA ILE A 228 17.97 -7.64 43.07
C ILE A 228 17.80 -8.58 44.27
N ALA A 229 17.56 -9.87 44.03
CA ALA A 229 17.42 -10.87 45.09
C ALA A 229 18.72 -10.98 45.92
N ALA A 230 19.89 -11.00 45.28
CA ALA A 230 21.18 -11.00 45.97
C ALA A 230 21.39 -9.74 46.84
N VAL A 231 21.02 -8.57 46.33
CA VAL A 231 21.08 -7.30 47.08
C VAL A 231 20.12 -7.35 48.28
N LEU A 232 18.89 -7.84 48.10
CA LEU A 232 17.91 -7.96 49.18
C LEU A 232 18.37 -8.92 50.28
N VAL A 233 19.03 -10.03 49.94
CA VAL A 233 19.63 -10.96 50.92
C VAL A 233 20.72 -10.27 51.74
N VAL A 234 21.59 -9.49 51.10
CA VAL A 234 22.63 -8.72 51.81
C VAL A 234 22.00 -7.68 52.74
N VAL A 235 20.99 -6.94 52.27
CA VAL A 235 20.24 -5.97 53.09
C VAL A 235 19.57 -6.67 54.29
N ALA A 236 18.91 -7.79 54.07
CA ALA A 236 18.24 -8.56 55.13
C ALA A 236 19.24 -9.07 56.20
N ALA A 237 20.39 -9.61 55.77
CA ALA A 237 21.43 -10.06 56.69
C ALA A 237 21.96 -8.92 57.58
N ILE A 238 22.07 -7.73 57.02
CA ILE A 238 22.55 -6.54 57.74
C ILE A 238 21.52 -6.01 58.72
N VAL A 239 20.23 -5.99 58.34
CA VAL A 239 19.14 -5.62 59.26
C VAL A 239 19.09 -6.59 60.45
N LEU A 240 19.22 -7.90 60.19
CA LEU A 240 19.26 -8.92 61.24
C LEU A 240 20.47 -8.74 62.16
N LEU A 241 21.66 -8.43 61.61
CA LEU A 241 22.85 -8.12 62.40
C LEU A 241 22.64 -6.87 63.28
N GLY A 242 22.04 -5.82 62.72
CA GLY A 242 21.71 -4.60 63.46
C GLY A 242 20.74 -4.86 64.61
N LEU A 243 19.69 -5.64 64.37
CA LEU A 243 18.72 -6.05 65.40
C LEU A 243 19.38 -6.90 66.49
N ALA A 244 20.26 -7.83 66.13
CA ALA A 244 21.00 -8.65 67.09
C ALA A 244 21.91 -7.80 67.99
N VAL A 245 22.59 -6.79 67.41
CA VAL A 245 23.42 -5.84 68.18
C VAL A 245 22.55 -5.01 69.13
N VAL A 246 21.43 -4.48 68.67
CA VAL A 246 20.48 -3.73 69.52
C VAL A 246 19.95 -4.60 70.67
N ALA A 247 19.55 -5.84 70.39
CA ALA A 247 19.08 -6.77 71.41
C ALA A 247 20.17 -7.10 72.45
N ALA A 248 21.40 -7.37 72.00
CA ALA A 248 22.53 -7.62 72.90
C ALA A 248 22.84 -6.42 73.80
N LEU A 249 22.73 -5.19 73.26
CA LEU A 249 22.91 -3.96 74.02
C LEU A 249 21.80 -3.74 75.05
N ILE A 250 20.55 -4.04 74.71
CA ILE A 250 19.42 -3.99 75.65
C ILE A 250 19.62 -4.99 76.78
N VAL A 251 20.00 -6.24 76.47
CA VAL A 251 20.26 -7.27 77.49
C VAL A 251 21.43 -6.87 78.39
N ALA A 252 22.52 -6.35 77.81
CA ALA A 252 23.65 -5.84 78.59
C ALA A 252 23.24 -4.64 79.47
N ALA A 253 22.43 -3.71 78.95
CA ALA A 253 21.92 -2.58 79.71
C ALA A 253 21.02 -3.03 80.88
N LEU A 254 20.16 -4.03 80.66
CA LEU A 254 19.29 -4.60 81.71
C LEU A 254 20.09 -5.38 82.76
N ALA A 255 21.08 -6.18 82.34
CA ALA A 255 21.95 -6.92 83.26
C ALA A 255 22.81 -5.98 84.12
N ILE A 256 23.29 -4.87 83.55
CA ILE A 256 24.06 -3.84 84.27
C ILE A 256 23.14 -2.99 85.16
N ALA A 257 21.93 -2.65 84.70
CA ALA A 257 20.92 -1.94 85.50
C ALA A 257 20.45 -2.76 86.71
N ALA A 258 20.40 -4.09 86.58
CA ALA A 258 20.14 -4.99 87.71
C ALA A 258 21.29 -5.05 88.73
N LEU A 259 22.51 -4.68 88.33
CA LEU A 259 23.71 -4.80 89.16
C LEU A 259 24.04 -3.54 89.97
N LEU A 260 23.52 -2.36 89.62
CA LEU A 260 23.97 -1.08 90.21
C LEU A 260 22.83 -0.08 90.48
N ILE A 261 22.58 0.17 91.76
CA ILE A 261 21.70 1.25 92.26
C ILE A 261 22.47 2.59 92.24
N VAL A 262 21.91 3.55 91.46
CA VAL A 262 21.87 5.03 91.64
C VAL A 262 23.04 5.91 91.14
N VAL A 263 22.74 6.60 90.02
CA VAL A 263 23.01 8.03 89.67
C VAL A 263 24.23 8.44 88.82
N VAL A 264 25.33 7.69 88.72
CA VAL A 264 26.44 8.07 87.77
C VAL A 264 26.30 7.40 86.39
N ALA A 265 25.46 6.37 86.27
CA ALA A 265 25.35 5.54 85.06
C ALA A 265 24.57 6.19 83.89
N ALA A 266 23.61 7.09 84.15
CA ALA A 266 22.72 7.61 83.10
C ALA A 266 23.44 8.49 82.05
N ALA A 267 24.43 9.28 82.45
CA ALA A 267 25.19 10.15 81.54
C ALA A 267 26.18 9.36 80.65
N LEU A 268 26.82 8.33 81.21
CA LEU A 268 27.68 7.41 80.45
C LEU A 268 26.86 6.52 79.50
N LEU A 269 25.67 6.08 79.91
CA LEU A 269 24.74 5.35 79.06
C LEU A 269 24.21 6.20 77.90
N ALA A 270 23.88 7.48 78.14
CA ALA A 270 23.48 8.39 77.06
C ALA A 270 24.63 8.61 76.06
N PHE A 271 25.87 8.77 76.53
CA PHE A 271 27.03 8.89 75.66
C PHE A 271 27.29 7.63 74.82
N VAL A 272 27.21 6.45 75.45
CA VAL A 272 27.36 5.16 74.76
C VAL A 272 26.21 4.91 73.77
N ALA A 273 24.96 5.24 74.14
CA ALA A 273 23.82 5.13 73.25
C ALA A 273 23.93 6.07 72.04
N ILE A 274 24.34 7.32 72.24
CA ILE A 274 24.58 8.28 71.15
C ILE A 274 25.72 7.81 70.25
N ALA A 275 26.82 7.29 70.81
CA ALA A 275 27.93 6.75 70.04
C ALA A 275 27.52 5.53 69.20
N LEU A 276 26.67 4.66 69.75
CA LEU A 276 26.14 3.48 69.04
C LEU A 276 25.13 3.86 67.95
N ILE A 277 24.25 4.84 68.21
CA ILE A 277 23.32 5.38 67.21
C ILE A 277 24.08 6.07 66.08
N ALA A 278 25.11 6.87 66.41
CA ALA A 278 25.98 7.50 65.43
C ALA A 278 26.75 6.47 64.59
N GLY A 279 27.28 5.41 65.22
CA GLY A 279 27.92 4.29 64.53
C GLY A 279 26.95 3.55 63.61
N LEU A 280 25.72 3.29 64.06
CA LEU A 280 24.68 2.66 63.25
C LEU A 280 24.26 3.54 62.07
N LEU A 281 24.12 4.85 62.26
CA LEU A 281 23.81 5.80 61.20
C LEU A 281 24.93 5.86 60.14
N LEU A 282 26.20 5.85 60.56
CA LEU A 282 27.34 5.82 59.63
C LEU A 282 27.39 4.52 58.82
N VAL A 283 27.13 3.37 59.46
CA VAL A 283 27.04 2.08 58.75
C VAL A 283 25.88 2.09 57.76
N THR A 284 24.72 2.61 58.16
CA THR A 284 23.53 2.69 57.30
C THR A 284 23.78 3.61 56.11
N ALA A 285 24.39 4.78 56.31
CA ALA A 285 24.73 5.72 55.25
C ALA A 285 25.78 5.14 54.28
N GLY A 286 26.81 4.46 54.80
CA GLY A 286 27.78 3.74 53.98
C GLY A 286 27.12 2.65 53.13
N LEU A 287 26.11 1.98 53.67
CA LEU A 287 25.37 0.93 52.95
C LEU A 287 24.49 1.48 51.84
N VAL A 288 23.77 2.58 52.10
CA VAL A 288 22.92 3.25 51.09
C VAL A 288 23.76 3.71 49.91
N LEU A 289 24.95 4.25 50.16
CA LEU A 289 25.90 4.61 49.10
C LEU A 289 26.38 3.41 48.30
N LEU A 290 26.61 2.26 48.96
CA LEU A 290 27.03 1.02 48.30
C LEU A 290 25.93 0.45 47.40
N VAL A 291 24.67 0.47 47.87
CA VAL A 291 23.51 0.04 47.08
C VAL A 291 23.26 0.99 45.90
N ALA A 292 23.35 2.31 46.11
CA ALA A 292 23.20 3.30 45.04
C ALA A 292 24.30 3.14 43.97
N ALA A 293 25.55 2.90 44.38
CA ALA A 293 26.65 2.64 43.45
C ALA A 293 26.44 1.34 42.66
N ALA A 294 25.93 0.28 43.30
CA ALA A 294 25.59 -0.96 42.61
C ALA A 294 24.50 -0.75 41.55
N ILE A 295 23.41 -0.03 41.89
CA ILE A 295 22.33 0.31 40.96
C ILE A 295 22.85 1.12 39.77
N ALA A 296 23.73 2.11 40.02
CA ALA A 296 24.30 2.94 38.95
C ALA A 296 25.16 2.11 37.96
N VAL A 297 25.95 1.16 38.44
CA VAL A 297 26.76 0.27 37.59
C VAL A 297 25.85 -0.64 36.75
N ILE A 298 24.75 -1.14 37.33
CA ILE A 298 23.78 -1.98 36.62
C ILE A 298 23.08 -1.20 35.50
N LEU A 299 22.59 0.01 35.80
CA LEU A 299 21.99 0.88 34.80
C LEU A 299 22.96 1.20 33.66
N ALA A 300 24.22 1.51 33.98
CA ALA A 300 25.25 1.77 32.97
C ALA A 300 25.51 0.54 32.09
N ALA A 301 25.52 -0.67 32.66
CA ALA A 301 25.69 -1.91 31.90
C ALA A 301 24.50 -2.21 30.98
N VAL A 302 23.26 -2.01 31.46
CA VAL A 302 22.03 -2.21 30.67
C VAL A 302 21.95 -1.21 29.52
N VAL A 303 22.19 0.07 29.80
CA VAL A 303 22.21 1.12 28.77
C VAL A 303 23.33 0.87 27.76
N GLY A 304 24.53 0.49 28.23
CA GLY A 304 25.66 0.15 27.36
C GLY A 304 25.35 -1.02 26.42
N LEU A 305 24.70 -2.07 26.93
CA LEU A 305 24.32 -3.24 26.15
C LEU A 305 23.23 -2.90 25.11
N ALA A 306 22.22 -2.11 25.49
CA ALA A 306 21.19 -1.64 24.58
C ALA A 306 21.77 -0.78 23.45
N LEU A 307 22.69 0.12 23.77
CA LEU A 307 23.39 0.93 22.77
C LEU A 307 24.22 0.05 21.83
N LEU A 308 24.90 -0.98 22.33
CA LEU A 308 25.73 -1.89 21.53
C LEU A 308 24.88 -2.73 20.55
N LEU A 309 23.68 -3.15 20.97
CA LEU A 309 22.71 -3.82 20.11
C LEU A 309 22.17 -2.88 19.03
N LEU A 310 21.72 -1.68 19.43
CA LEU A 310 21.17 -0.65 18.55
C LEU A 310 22.20 -0.02 17.60
N SER A 311 23.50 -0.11 17.91
CA SER A 311 24.57 0.36 17.04
C SER A 311 25.22 -0.76 16.24
N SER A 312 24.73 -1.99 16.35
CA SER A 312 25.28 -3.11 15.59
C SER A 312 24.89 -3.00 14.10
N PRO A 313 25.85 -3.15 13.17
CA PRO A 313 25.56 -3.14 11.74
C PRO A 313 24.59 -4.25 11.33
N LEU A 314 24.61 -5.38 12.04
CA LEU A 314 23.71 -6.52 11.82
C LEU A 314 22.25 -6.18 12.16
N PHE A 315 22.02 -5.45 13.25
CA PHE A 315 20.68 -4.98 13.61
C PHE A 315 20.11 -4.08 12.51
N TRP A 316 20.87 -3.07 12.07
CA TRP A 316 20.42 -2.18 11.00
C TRP A 316 20.33 -2.86 9.63
N SER A 317 21.18 -3.84 9.31
CA SER A 317 21.06 -4.59 8.06
C SER A 317 19.82 -5.49 8.02
N LEU A 318 19.41 -6.04 9.17
CA LEU A 318 18.16 -6.80 9.28
C LEU A 318 16.94 -5.89 9.17
N VAL A 319 16.97 -4.74 9.84
CA VAL A 319 15.88 -3.73 9.77
C VAL A 319 15.75 -3.17 8.35
N LEU A 320 16.86 -2.78 7.72
CA LEU A 320 16.86 -2.22 6.36
C LEU A 320 16.59 -3.29 5.29
N GLY A 321 17.04 -4.53 5.49
CA GLY A 321 16.73 -5.66 4.61
C GLY A 321 15.25 -6.04 4.65
N ALA A 322 14.65 -6.08 5.84
CA ALA A 322 13.21 -6.27 5.99
C ALA A 322 12.42 -5.11 5.39
N ALA A 323 12.83 -3.87 5.63
CA ALA A 323 12.20 -2.69 5.03
C ALA A 323 12.33 -2.67 3.48
N GLY A 324 13.47 -3.10 2.94
CA GLY A 324 13.70 -3.21 1.51
C GLY A 324 12.85 -4.31 0.85
N LEU A 325 12.69 -5.46 1.52
CA LEU A 325 11.81 -6.54 1.06
C LEU A 325 10.34 -6.14 1.12
N ILE A 326 9.92 -5.47 2.21
CA ILE A 326 8.57 -4.90 2.32
C ILE A 326 8.35 -3.89 1.20
N ALA A 327 9.28 -2.97 0.95
CA ALA A 327 9.19 -2.02 -0.15
C ALA A 327 9.10 -2.71 -1.53
N LEU A 328 9.79 -3.84 -1.73
CA LEU A 328 9.74 -4.62 -2.98
C LEU A 328 8.37 -5.31 -3.16
N VAL A 329 7.84 -5.91 -2.10
CA VAL A 329 6.51 -6.54 -2.10
C VAL A 329 5.42 -5.50 -2.33
N LEU A 330 5.50 -4.34 -1.65
CA LEU A 330 4.61 -3.21 -1.87
C LEU A 330 4.71 -2.70 -3.31
N ALA A 331 5.91 -2.57 -3.87
CA ALA A 331 6.10 -2.14 -5.27
C ALA A 331 5.55 -3.14 -6.30
N TRP A 332 5.58 -4.44 -5.98
CA TRP A 332 5.00 -5.49 -6.82
C TRP A 332 3.46 -5.51 -6.75
N ARG A 333 2.88 -5.40 -5.55
CA ARG A 333 1.42 -5.26 -5.36
C ARG A 333 0.88 -4.02 -6.07
N VAL A 334 1.59 -2.90 -5.94
CA VAL A 334 1.32 -1.68 -6.72
C VAL A 334 1.39 -1.96 -8.22
N ALA A 335 2.36 -2.73 -8.71
CA ALA A 335 2.45 -3.04 -10.14
C ALA A 335 1.27 -3.88 -10.65
N ILE A 336 0.81 -4.87 -9.89
CA ILE A 336 -0.39 -5.67 -10.24
C ILE A 336 -1.59 -4.74 -10.40
N GLU A 337 -1.81 -3.86 -9.41
CA GLU A 337 -2.95 -2.95 -9.38
C GLU A 337 -2.98 -1.95 -10.56
N ILE A 338 -1.80 -1.53 -11.03
CA ILE A 338 -1.64 -0.63 -12.19
C ILE A 338 -1.98 -1.32 -13.51
N PHE A 339 -1.60 -2.58 -13.64
CA PHE A 339 -1.72 -3.33 -14.90
C PHE A 339 -2.98 -4.20 -14.96
N ALA A 340 -3.69 -4.36 -13.85
CA ALA A 340 -4.97 -5.04 -13.82
C ALA A 340 -5.99 -4.31 -14.74
N PRO A 341 -6.86 -5.06 -15.43
CA PRO A 341 -7.93 -4.47 -16.21
C PRO A 341 -8.84 -3.63 -15.31
N THR A 342 -9.62 -2.71 -15.90
CA THR A 342 -10.67 -2.04 -15.13
C THR A 342 -11.78 -3.05 -14.85
N PRO A 343 -12.19 -3.23 -13.59
CA PRO A 343 -13.32 -4.10 -13.24
C PRO A 343 -14.58 -3.72 -14.03
N GLU A 344 -15.38 -4.71 -14.39
CA GLU A 344 -16.66 -4.45 -15.05
C GLU A 344 -17.67 -3.90 -14.02
N VAL A 345 -18.00 -2.62 -14.14
CA VAL A 345 -18.99 -1.97 -13.27
C VAL A 345 -20.40 -2.30 -13.75
N THR A 346 -21.22 -2.89 -12.89
CA THR A 346 -22.62 -3.24 -13.22
C THR A 346 -23.58 -2.67 -12.17
N PRO A 347 -24.85 -2.38 -12.51
CA PRO A 347 -25.84 -2.03 -11.50
C PRO A 347 -25.98 -3.15 -10.47
N PHE A 348 -26.01 -2.78 -9.19
CA PHE A 348 -26.18 -3.73 -8.10
C PHE A 348 -27.67 -3.89 -7.76
N GLU A 349 -28.18 -5.09 -7.96
CA GLU A 349 -29.49 -5.54 -7.48
C GLU A 349 -29.28 -6.93 -6.88
N PRO A 350 -29.48 -7.13 -5.57
CA PRO A 350 -29.09 -8.36 -4.91
C PRO A 350 -29.87 -9.56 -5.46
N GLY A 351 -29.11 -10.53 -5.99
CA GLY A 351 -29.65 -11.78 -6.53
C GLY A 351 -29.76 -12.89 -5.49
N ALA A 352 -30.23 -14.08 -5.89
CA ALA A 352 -30.42 -15.21 -4.96
C ALA A 352 -29.16 -15.68 -4.23
N ASP A 353 -27.97 -15.33 -4.74
CA ASP A 353 -26.67 -15.72 -4.20
C ASP A 353 -26.15 -14.73 -3.14
N GLU A 354 -26.76 -13.54 -3.01
CA GLU A 354 -26.36 -12.53 -2.03
C GLU A 354 -26.89 -12.83 -0.62
N SER A 355 -26.15 -12.37 0.40
CA SER A 355 -26.53 -12.59 1.79
C SER A 355 -27.86 -11.89 2.14
N ARG A 356 -28.57 -12.41 3.15
CA ARG A 356 -29.78 -11.74 3.67
C ARG A 356 -29.51 -10.33 4.20
N GLU A 357 -28.29 -10.09 4.68
CA GLU A 357 -27.86 -8.78 5.18
C GLU A 357 -27.61 -7.81 4.03
N SER A 358 -26.98 -8.26 2.95
CA SER A 358 -26.78 -7.47 1.72
C SER A 358 -28.12 -7.07 1.10
N HIS A 359 -29.10 -7.99 1.02
CA HIS A 359 -30.45 -7.67 0.56
C HIS A 359 -31.14 -6.63 1.45
N ALA A 360 -31.07 -6.78 2.78
CA ALA A 360 -31.70 -5.84 3.70
C ALA A 360 -31.05 -4.45 3.60
N ALA A 361 -29.72 -4.39 3.47
CA ALA A 361 -29.01 -3.12 3.30
C ALA A 361 -29.38 -2.41 2.00
N TRP A 362 -29.56 -3.16 0.91
CA TRP A 362 -30.05 -2.62 -0.35
C TRP A 362 -31.49 -2.09 -0.25
N GLU A 363 -32.39 -2.82 0.42
CA GLU A 363 -33.76 -2.36 0.68
C GLU A 363 -33.77 -1.08 1.53
N ASP A 364 -32.96 -1.04 2.59
CA ASP A 364 -32.84 0.11 3.49
C ASP A 364 -32.25 1.33 2.76
N ALA A 365 -31.23 1.14 1.90
CA ALA A 365 -30.64 2.22 1.11
C ALA A 365 -31.67 2.83 0.13
N ASN A 366 -32.44 1.98 -0.56
CA ASN A 366 -33.49 2.42 -1.48
C ASN A 366 -34.75 2.96 -0.77
N ALA A 367 -34.87 2.77 0.55
CA ALA A 367 -35.93 3.36 1.35
C ALA A 367 -35.60 4.78 1.84
N VAL A 368 -34.36 5.25 1.71
CA VAL A 368 -33.94 6.61 2.06
C VAL A 368 -34.58 7.60 1.09
N THR A 369 -35.36 8.54 1.64
CA THR A 369 -36.08 9.56 0.84
C THR A 369 -35.60 10.99 1.12
N GLU A 370 -34.81 11.18 2.17
CA GLU A 370 -34.30 12.47 2.63
C GLU A 370 -32.94 12.22 3.30
N ILE A 371 -31.98 13.12 3.07
CA ILE A 371 -30.65 13.11 3.67
C ILE A 371 -30.41 14.52 4.19
N ASP A 372 -30.40 14.70 5.51
CA ASP A 372 -30.38 16.03 6.13
C ASP A 372 -29.22 16.24 7.13
N SER A 373 -28.35 15.24 7.26
CA SER A 373 -27.32 15.25 8.28
C SER A 373 -26.06 14.48 7.89
N LEU A 374 -24.96 14.77 8.59
CA LEU A 374 -23.74 13.97 8.50
C LEU A 374 -23.96 12.50 8.92
N ASP A 375 -24.87 12.23 9.85
CA ASP A 375 -25.12 10.85 10.29
C ASP A 375 -25.95 10.01 9.32
N ASP A 376 -26.77 10.66 8.50
CA ASP A 376 -27.42 10.02 7.36
C ASP A 376 -26.37 9.60 6.32
N LEU A 377 -25.38 10.46 6.02
CA LEU A 377 -24.27 10.13 5.12
C LEU A 377 -23.43 8.95 5.63
N VAL A 378 -23.06 8.97 6.91
CA VAL A 378 -22.30 7.87 7.53
C VAL A 378 -23.12 6.58 7.59
N GLY A 379 -24.44 6.70 7.80
CA GLY A 379 -25.37 5.58 7.79
C GLY A 379 -25.47 4.92 6.41
N LEU A 380 -25.59 5.73 5.36
CA LEU A 380 -25.64 5.27 3.98
C LEU A 380 -24.36 4.52 3.57
N GLU A 381 -23.21 4.99 4.05
CA GLU A 381 -21.94 4.30 3.85
C GLU A 381 -21.88 2.93 4.53
N GLY A 382 -22.41 2.81 5.75
CA GLY A 382 -22.56 1.51 6.41
C GLY A 382 -23.48 0.54 5.66
N LEU A 383 -24.51 1.04 4.97
CA LEU A 383 -25.35 0.23 4.08
C LEU A 383 -24.58 -0.20 2.84
N SER A 384 -23.78 0.69 2.24
CA SER A 384 -22.91 0.38 1.09
C SER A 384 -21.93 -0.75 1.40
N ASP A 385 -21.29 -0.68 2.57
CA ASP A 385 -20.42 -1.74 3.07
C ASP A 385 -21.16 -3.08 3.28
N THR A 386 -22.35 -3.03 3.87
CA THR A 386 -23.15 -4.24 4.11
C THR A 386 -23.65 -4.87 2.80
N MET A 387 -23.92 -4.06 1.77
CA MET A 387 -24.29 -4.54 0.43
C MET A 387 -23.13 -5.30 -0.24
N GLY A 388 -21.92 -4.76 -0.17
CA GLY A 388 -20.73 -5.37 -0.78
C GLY A 388 -20.23 -6.61 -0.04
N GLY A 389 -20.21 -6.56 1.30
CA GLY A 389 -19.62 -7.61 2.13
C GLY A 389 -18.19 -7.97 1.72
N GLU A 390 -17.77 -9.20 1.97
CA GLU A 390 -16.42 -9.67 1.60
C GLU A 390 -16.27 -10.00 0.10
N SER A 391 -17.36 -10.03 -0.66
CA SER A 391 -17.38 -10.59 -2.02
C SER A 391 -17.25 -9.58 -3.15
N GLN A 392 -17.61 -8.32 -2.93
CA GLN A 392 -17.58 -7.29 -3.96
C GLN A 392 -17.59 -5.88 -3.37
N THR A 393 -17.28 -4.88 -4.19
CA THR A 393 -17.36 -3.47 -3.82
C THR A 393 -18.65 -2.88 -4.35
N VAL A 394 -19.47 -2.28 -3.48
CA VAL A 394 -20.71 -1.58 -3.87
C VAL A 394 -20.58 -0.08 -3.60
N VAL A 395 -20.66 0.73 -4.66
CA VAL A 395 -20.70 2.19 -4.60
C VAL A 395 -22.14 2.64 -4.71
N ASP A 396 -22.58 3.44 -3.75
CA ASP A 396 -23.92 4.05 -3.75
C ASP A 396 -23.87 5.49 -4.27
N ILE A 397 -24.72 5.81 -5.25
CA ILE A 397 -24.79 7.13 -5.88
C ILE A 397 -26.21 7.67 -5.76
N VAL A 398 -26.36 8.74 -4.99
CA VAL A 398 -27.63 9.41 -4.75
C VAL A 398 -27.67 10.73 -5.51
N ARG A 399 -28.74 10.92 -6.29
CA ARG A 399 -29.05 12.19 -6.96
C ARG A 399 -30.08 12.94 -6.14
N MET A 400 -29.68 14.10 -5.61
CA MET A 400 -30.55 14.97 -4.82
C MET A 400 -31.47 15.81 -5.71
N GLU A 401 -32.69 16.12 -5.23
CA GLU A 401 -33.60 17.02 -5.92
C GLU A 401 -33.06 18.46 -5.97
N GLY A 402 -33.15 19.11 -7.14
CA GLY A 402 -32.75 20.50 -7.32
C GLY A 402 -32.22 20.82 -8.70
N GLU A 403 -32.02 22.11 -8.97
CA GLU A 403 -31.37 22.64 -10.18
C GLU A 403 -30.21 23.56 -9.77
N PRO A 404 -28.95 23.22 -10.10
CA PRO A 404 -28.52 22.01 -10.81
C PRO A 404 -28.71 20.74 -9.95
N ALA A 405 -28.70 19.58 -10.61
CA ALA A 405 -28.67 18.29 -9.93
C ALA A 405 -27.38 18.16 -9.11
N ARG A 406 -27.48 17.60 -7.91
CA ARG A 406 -26.34 17.41 -6.99
C ARG A 406 -26.24 15.94 -6.66
N TYR A 407 -25.01 15.45 -6.52
CA TYR A 407 -24.75 14.02 -6.33
C TYR A 407 -23.99 13.77 -5.04
N ILE A 408 -24.39 12.74 -4.33
CA ILE A 408 -23.65 12.16 -3.22
C ILE A 408 -23.12 10.81 -3.70
N VAL A 409 -21.82 10.63 -3.62
CA VAL A 409 -21.13 9.40 -4.02
C VAL A 409 -20.50 8.80 -2.77
N THR A 410 -21.05 7.68 -2.35
CA THR A 410 -20.65 6.96 -1.15
C THR A 410 -19.67 5.86 -1.53
N LEU A 411 -18.45 5.95 -0.99
CA LEU A 411 -17.34 5.07 -1.29
C LEU A 411 -17.18 4.07 -0.13
N PRO A 412 -17.42 2.76 -0.35
CA PRO A 412 -17.31 1.76 0.71
C PRO A 412 -15.88 1.62 1.25
N SER A 413 -15.81 1.19 2.51
CA SER A 413 -14.58 0.93 3.27
C SER A 413 -13.95 -0.42 2.91
N THR A 414 -12.72 -0.70 3.38
CA THR A 414 -12.01 -1.96 3.11
C THR A 414 -12.73 -3.15 3.75
N GLN A 415 -13.09 -4.14 2.94
CA GLN A 415 -13.77 -5.36 3.41
C GLN A 415 -12.78 -6.45 3.84
N ASP A 416 -11.52 -6.37 3.37
CA ASP A 416 -10.46 -7.33 3.68
C ASP A 416 -9.33 -6.72 4.54
N TRP A 417 -9.54 -6.68 5.86
CA TRP A 417 -8.46 -6.45 6.84
C TRP A 417 -7.69 -7.74 7.20
N GLN A 418 -8.00 -8.89 6.57
CA GLN A 418 -7.28 -10.15 6.83
C GLN A 418 -5.80 -10.05 6.45
N ALA A 419 -5.46 -9.25 5.43
CA ALA A 419 -4.08 -8.95 5.04
C ALA A 419 -3.32 -8.05 6.05
N ALA A 420 -4.01 -7.18 6.80
CA ALA A 420 -3.43 -6.44 7.92
C ALA A 420 -3.19 -7.33 9.16
N GLY A 421 -3.64 -8.59 9.12
CA GLY A 421 -3.30 -9.64 10.08
C GLY A 421 -1.79 -9.85 10.27
N VAL A 422 -0.93 -9.40 9.35
CA VAL A 422 0.53 -9.32 9.58
C VAL A 422 0.89 -8.38 10.74
N PHE A 423 0.16 -7.28 10.88
CA PHE A 423 0.36 -6.28 11.93
C PHE A 423 -0.48 -6.54 13.20
N PHE A 424 -1.59 -7.28 13.09
CA PHE A 424 -2.57 -7.46 14.18
C PHE A 424 -2.96 -8.91 14.53
N GLY A 425 -2.42 -9.92 13.85
CA GLY A 425 -2.45 -11.34 14.25
C GLY A 425 -3.72 -12.14 13.93
N GLN A 426 -4.32 -12.03 12.74
CA GLN A 426 -5.45 -12.88 12.29
C GLN A 426 -5.27 -13.41 10.84
N ASP A 427 -6.00 -14.50 10.53
CA ASP A 427 -5.92 -15.34 9.32
C ASP A 427 -6.11 -14.56 8.00
N MET A 428 -5.53 -15.06 6.89
CA MET A 428 -5.19 -14.33 5.66
C MET A 428 -5.81 -14.89 4.36
N ASN A 429 -7.12 -15.12 4.26
CA ASN A 429 -7.70 -15.66 3.03
C ASN A 429 -9.02 -14.95 2.66
N GLY A 430 -8.92 -13.89 1.85
CA GLY A 430 -10.02 -13.29 1.11
C GLY A 430 -9.57 -12.89 -0.30
N ASP A 431 -10.24 -13.40 -1.33
CA ASP A 431 -10.13 -12.96 -2.73
C ASP A 431 -11.54 -12.49 -3.13
N GLY A 432 -11.72 -11.22 -3.53
CA GLY A 432 -13.01 -10.81 -4.13
C GLY A 432 -13.29 -9.32 -4.27
N ALA A 433 -12.98 -8.49 -3.26
CA ALA A 433 -13.34 -7.08 -3.25
C ALA A 433 -12.15 -6.18 -3.65
N VAL A 434 -12.33 -5.22 -4.58
CA VAL A 434 -11.23 -4.35 -5.09
C VAL A 434 -10.82 -3.26 -4.09
N ASN A 435 -11.60 -3.07 -3.03
CA ASN A 435 -11.35 -2.19 -1.90
C ASN A 435 -10.56 -2.97 -0.82
N ASP A 436 -9.27 -3.19 -1.09
CA ASP A 436 -8.36 -4.03 -0.28
C ASP A 436 -7.14 -3.25 0.27
N LEU A 437 -6.26 -3.93 1.03
CA LEU A 437 -5.02 -3.32 1.55
C LEU A 437 -4.06 -2.85 0.43
N ASP A 438 -3.96 -3.55 -0.69
CA ASP A 438 -3.05 -3.20 -1.79
C ASP A 438 -3.45 -1.84 -2.40
N THR A 439 -4.74 -1.59 -2.59
CA THR A 439 -5.28 -0.32 -3.09
C THR A 439 -4.98 0.86 -2.17
N ASN A 440 -5.06 0.67 -0.85
CA ASN A 440 -4.71 1.71 0.14
C ASN A 440 -3.26 2.17 0.04
N ILE A 441 -2.35 1.23 -0.21
CA ILE A 441 -0.92 1.50 -0.39
C ILE A 441 -0.69 2.29 -1.68
N VAL A 442 -1.36 1.93 -2.78
CA VAL A 442 -1.20 2.64 -4.07
C VAL A 442 -1.72 4.07 -4.00
N LEU A 443 -2.95 4.27 -3.48
CA LEU A 443 -3.57 5.59 -3.36
C LEU A 443 -2.69 6.55 -2.54
N ARG A 444 -1.97 6.04 -1.55
CA ARG A 444 -1.13 6.84 -0.66
C ARG A 444 0.26 7.12 -1.24
N LEU A 445 0.93 6.10 -1.78
CA LEU A 445 2.33 6.21 -2.20
C LEU A 445 2.49 6.69 -3.65
N PHE A 446 1.45 6.52 -4.47
CA PHE A 446 1.48 6.80 -5.91
C PHE A 446 0.19 7.50 -6.38
N PRO A 447 -0.10 8.73 -5.89
CA PRO A 447 -1.36 9.43 -6.17
C PRO A 447 -1.61 9.72 -7.67
N ASP A 448 -0.54 9.79 -8.46
CA ASP A 448 -0.63 9.98 -9.92
C ASP A 448 -1.15 8.75 -10.67
N VAL A 449 -1.25 7.60 -10.01
CA VAL A 449 -1.58 6.33 -10.63
C VAL A 449 -3.02 5.93 -10.33
N ARG A 450 -3.76 5.52 -11.37
CA ARG A 450 -5.17 5.12 -11.26
C ARG A 450 -5.30 3.65 -10.86
N THR A 451 -5.83 3.39 -9.67
CA THR A 451 -6.15 2.03 -9.19
C THR A 451 -7.36 1.44 -9.92
N GLN A 452 -7.61 0.14 -9.79
CA GLN A 452 -8.84 -0.54 -10.20
C GLN A 452 -10.04 0.10 -9.52
N TYR A 453 -9.98 0.30 -8.20
CA TYR A 453 -11.05 0.95 -7.44
C TYR A 453 -11.33 2.38 -7.93
N GLU A 454 -10.30 3.19 -8.15
CA GLU A 454 -10.47 4.55 -8.69
C GLU A 454 -11.13 4.53 -10.09
N ARG A 455 -10.68 3.64 -10.99
CA ARG A 455 -11.24 3.53 -12.34
C ARG A 455 -12.70 3.06 -12.31
N ALA A 456 -13.04 2.12 -11.44
CA ALA A 456 -14.39 1.60 -11.29
C ALA A 456 -15.36 2.66 -10.72
N VAL A 457 -14.95 3.42 -9.70
CA VAL A 457 -15.75 4.53 -9.15
C VAL A 457 -16.01 5.59 -10.21
N LEU A 458 -15.00 6.00 -10.97
CA LEU A 458 -15.17 7.00 -12.04
C LEU A 458 -16.10 6.49 -13.16
N ASP A 459 -16.06 5.19 -13.48
CA ASP A 459 -16.99 4.57 -14.43
C ASP A 459 -18.42 4.49 -13.87
N ALA A 460 -18.59 4.16 -12.58
CA ALA A 460 -19.88 4.18 -11.89
C ALA A 460 -20.51 5.58 -11.90
N MET A 461 -19.73 6.61 -11.57
CA MET A 461 -20.16 8.02 -11.64
C MET A 461 -20.59 8.41 -13.05
N THR A 462 -19.83 7.99 -14.07
CA THR A 462 -20.18 8.24 -15.48
C THR A 462 -21.47 7.51 -15.87
N LYS A 463 -21.66 6.26 -15.43
CA LYS A 463 -22.86 5.45 -15.67
C LYS A 463 -24.10 5.99 -14.95
N ALA A 464 -23.92 6.63 -13.79
CA ALA A 464 -24.98 7.35 -13.08
C ALA A 464 -25.37 8.68 -13.75
N GLY A 465 -24.64 9.08 -14.81
CA GLY A 465 -24.92 10.28 -15.59
C GLY A 465 -24.37 11.56 -14.98
N ILE A 466 -23.42 11.47 -14.05
CA ILE A 466 -22.76 12.63 -13.45
C ILE A 466 -21.91 13.31 -14.52
N GLY A 467 -22.21 14.58 -14.80
CA GLY A 467 -21.44 15.44 -15.68
C GLY A 467 -20.24 16.08 -14.98
N PRO A 468 -19.28 16.64 -15.75
CA PRO A 468 -18.07 17.26 -15.20
C PRO A 468 -18.34 18.52 -14.35
N ASP A 469 -19.50 19.18 -14.56
CA ASP A 469 -19.88 20.42 -13.86
C ASP A 469 -20.89 20.17 -12.72
N ASP A 470 -21.45 18.97 -12.61
CA ASP A 470 -22.44 18.65 -11.57
C ASP A 470 -21.76 18.63 -10.19
N PRO A 471 -22.30 19.33 -9.17
CA PRO A 471 -21.72 19.31 -7.83
C PRO A 471 -21.76 17.90 -7.24
N VAL A 472 -20.60 17.43 -6.78
CA VAL A 472 -20.42 16.10 -6.15
C VAL A 472 -19.91 16.24 -4.71
N LEU A 473 -20.57 15.53 -3.80
CA LEU A 473 -20.10 15.23 -2.44
C LEU A 473 -19.58 13.80 -2.39
N LEU A 474 -18.30 13.63 -2.06
CA LEU A 474 -17.69 12.31 -1.80
C LEU A 474 -17.82 11.98 -0.32
N VAL A 475 -18.31 10.79 0.01
CA VAL A 475 -18.43 10.29 1.39
C VAL A 475 -17.66 8.99 1.52
N GLY A 476 -16.85 8.82 2.56
CA GLY A 476 -16.19 7.54 2.77
C GLY A 476 -15.58 7.34 4.16
N PHE A 477 -15.63 6.09 4.61
CA PHE A 477 -14.98 5.60 5.82
C PHE A 477 -13.67 4.91 5.47
N SER A 478 -12.64 5.04 6.32
CA SER A 478 -11.40 4.26 6.19
C SER A 478 -10.80 4.41 4.78
N GLN A 479 -10.65 3.32 4.01
CA GLN A 479 -10.24 3.36 2.62
C GLN A 479 -11.14 4.18 1.69
N GLY A 480 -12.47 4.11 1.85
CA GLY A 480 -13.39 4.94 1.10
C GLY A 480 -13.08 6.43 1.30
N GLY A 481 -12.69 6.80 2.53
CA GLY A 481 -12.23 8.16 2.86
C GLY A 481 -10.88 8.52 2.20
N ILE A 482 -9.93 7.58 2.12
CA ILE A 482 -8.66 7.78 1.38
C ILE A 482 -8.95 8.03 -0.10
N LEU A 483 -9.83 7.23 -0.71
CA LEU A 483 -10.22 7.39 -2.11
C LEU A 483 -10.98 8.71 -2.32
N ALA A 484 -11.87 9.10 -1.40
CA ALA A 484 -12.59 10.37 -1.46
C ALA A 484 -11.60 11.56 -1.50
N GLY A 485 -10.66 11.59 -0.55
CA GLY A 485 -9.63 12.64 -0.50
C GLY A 485 -8.73 12.62 -1.73
N HIS A 486 -8.35 11.44 -2.22
CA HIS A 486 -7.53 11.28 -3.42
C HIS A 486 -8.23 11.79 -4.67
N LEU A 487 -9.50 11.42 -4.89
CA LEU A 487 -10.31 11.88 -6.03
C LEU A 487 -10.46 13.40 -6.01
N ALA A 488 -10.75 13.97 -4.84
CA ALA A 488 -10.86 15.42 -4.69
C ALA A 488 -9.52 16.13 -5.00
N ALA A 489 -8.39 15.59 -4.52
CA ALA A 489 -7.07 16.16 -4.77
C ALA A 489 -6.60 16.02 -6.23
N ASN A 490 -6.85 14.87 -6.87
CA ASN A 490 -6.18 14.49 -8.11
C ASN A 490 -7.10 14.37 -9.33
N ARG A 491 -8.43 14.40 -9.15
CA ARG A 491 -9.44 14.25 -10.23
C ARG A 491 -10.45 15.39 -10.28
N SER A 492 -10.18 16.47 -9.56
CA SER A 492 -10.93 17.73 -9.60
C SER A 492 -11.08 18.38 -10.98
N ASP A 493 -10.30 17.97 -11.98
CA ASP A 493 -10.41 18.40 -13.38
C ASP A 493 -11.42 17.56 -14.19
N ALA A 494 -11.77 16.36 -13.72
CA ALA A 494 -12.70 15.44 -14.38
C ALA A 494 -14.13 15.56 -13.85
N PHE A 495 -14.29 15.85 -12.56
CA PHE A 495 -15.57 16.01 -11.88
C PHE A 495 -15.52 17.21 -10.92
N ASN A 496 -16.68 17.87 -10.73
CA ASN A 496 -16.81 19.00 -9.84
C ASN A 496 -17.05 18.56 -8.38
N PHE A 497 -15.99 18.11 -7.71
CA PHE A 497 -16.01 17.79 -6.29
C PHE A 497 -16.09 19.07 -5.45
N GLU A 498 -17.27 19.35 -4.90
CA GLU A 498 -17.49 20.52 -4.03
C GLU A 498 -17.49 20.14 -2.54
N GLY A 499 -17.63 18.86 -2.21
CA GLY A 499 -17.57 18.39 -0.83
C GLY A 499 -16.87 17.04 -0.65
N VAL A 500 -16.23 16.85 0.51
CA VAL A 500 -15.68 15.57 0.98
C VAL A 500 -16.06 15.39 2.45
N VAL A 501 -16.70 14.27 2.78
CA VAL A 501 -16.87 13.77 4.15
C VAL A 501 -16.02 12.51 4.28
N ALA A 502 -14.94 12.61 5.05
CA ALA A 502 -14.05 11.48 5.30
C ALA A 502 -13.96 11.23 6.80
N TYR A 503 -14.01 9.97 7.22
CA TYR A 503 -13.91 9.65 8.64
C TYR A 503 -13.12 8.36 8.86
N GLY A 504 -12.36 8.32 9.96
CA GLY A 504 -11.40 7.25 10.21
C GLY A 504 -10.36 7.08 9.10
N ALA A 505 -10.09 8.12 8.30
CA ALA A 505 -9.27 8.04 7.09
C ALA A 505 -8.07 9.00 7.14
N PRO A 506 -6.86 8.55 6.73
CA PRO A 506 -5.64 9.37 6.71
C PRO A 506 -5.59 10.28 5.48
N ILE A 507 -6.30 11.41 5.54
CA ILE A 507 -6.40 12.40 4.45
C ILE A 507 -5.69 13.72 4.75
N ASP A 508 -5.06 13.87 5.92
CA ASP A 508 -4.73 15.17 6.51
C ASP A 508 -3.67 15.99 5.74
N ASP A 509 -2.85 15.34 4.92
CA ASP A 509 -1.84 15.98 4.07
C ASP A 509 -2.18 15.95 2.56
N MET A 510 -3.37 15.48 2.19
CA MET A 510 -3.79 15.45 0.79
C MET A 510 -4.00 16.87 0.27
N ALA A 511 -3.49 17.15 -0.93
CA ALA A 511 -3.56 18.46 -1.57
C ALA A 511 -4.96 18.74 -2.19
N ILE A 512 -6.00 18.68 -1.37
CA ILE A 512 -7.38 18.96 -1.79
C ILE A 512 -7.53 20.46 -2.08
N PRO A 513 -8.02 20.86 -3.27
CA PRO A 513 -8.13 22.26 -3.64
C PRO A 513 -9.18 22.99 -2.82
N SER A 514 -8.98 24.28 -2.54
CA SER A 514 -9.88 25.11 -1.73
C SER A 514 -11.25 25.40 -2.38
N LYS A 515 -11.58 24.75 -3.50
CA LYS A 515 -12.95 24.75 -4.05
C LYS A 515 -13.82 23.68 -3.41
N THR A 516 -13.20 22.72 -2.72
CA THR A 516 -13.84 21.55 -2.12
C THR A 516 -13.88 21.75 -0.61
N THR A 517 -15.08 21.70 -0.03
CA THR A 517 -15.29 21.73 1.43
C THR A 517 -15.01 20.35 2.01
N VAL A 518 -14.15 20.26 3.02
CA VAL A 518 -13.77 19.00 3.66
C VAL A 518 -14.23 18.96 5.11
N VAL A 519 -14.98 17.91 5.45
CA VAL A 519 -15.33 17.52 6.81
C VAL A 519 -14.61 16.21 7.12
N SER A 520 -13.61 16.27 7.99
CA SER A 520 -12.88 15.10 8.48
C SER A 520 -13.32 14.75 9.90
N MET A 521 -13.66 13.51 10.20
CA MET A 521 -13.96 13.06 11.57
C MET A 521 -12.97 11.98 12.02
N GLN A 522 -12.41 12.16 13.22
CA GLN A 522 -11.33 11.33 13.75
C GLN A 522 -11.60 10.96 15.21
N HIS A 523 -11.52 9.67 15.54
CA HIS A 523 -11.60 9.21 16.92
C HIS A 523 -10.24 9.13 17.61
N GLU A 524 -10.18 9.53 18.89
CA GLU A 524 -9.04 9.22 19.74
C GLU A 524 -8.93 7.69 19.92
N GLY A 525 -7.73 7.14 19.70
CA GLY A 525 -7.47 5.70 19.76
C GLY A 525 -7.72 4.95 18.44
N ASP A 526 -8.38 5.57 17.46
CA ASP A 526 -8.36 5.07 16.10
C ASP A 526 -6.99 5.38 15.48
N ILE A 527 -6.26 4.33 15.10
CA ILE A 527 -4.91 4.44 14.54
C ILE A 527 -4.93 4.64 13.02
N VAL A 528 -6.06 4.36 12.35
CA VAL A 528 -6.13 4.32 10.88
C VAL A 528 -5.98 5.72 10.29
N HIS A 529 -6.66 6.71 10.86
CA HIS A 529 -6.50 8.10 10.42
C HIS A 529 -5.10 8.66 10.69
N GLN A 530 -4.33 8.08 11.62
CA GLN A 530 -2.97 8.51 11.94
C GLN A 530 -1.90 7.92 11.01
N LEU A 531 -2.28 7.05 10.07
CA LEU A 531 -1.34 6.37 9.18
C LEU A 531 -0.66 7.31 8.16
N ASP A 532 -1.17 8.53 7.95
CA ASP A 532 -0.46 9.56 7.19
C ASP A 532 0.73 10.17 7.94
N LEU A 533 0.89 9.85 9.24
CA LEU A 533 1.93 10.36 10.14
C LEU A 533 1.93 11.89 10.28
N THR A 534 0.79 12.52 9.96
CA THR A 534 0.58 13.95 10.10
C THR A 534 -0.47 14.24 11.17
N GLY A 535 -0.42 15.45 11.73
CA GLY A 535 -1.49 15.92 12.59
C GLY A 535 -2.59 16.57 11.75
N PRO A 536 -3.82 16.67 12.27
CA PRO A 536 -4.92 17.30 11.54
C PRO A 536 -4.53 18.72 11.11
N PRO A 537 -4.82 19.10 9.85
CA PRO A 537 -4.45 20.40 9.34
C PRO A 537 -5.19 21.50 10.11
N ARG A 538 -4.69 22.72 10.00
CA ARG A 538 -5.40 23.86 10.58
C ARG A 538 -6.73 24.03 9.87
N SER A 539 -7.79 24.22 10.64
CA SER A 539 -9.10 24.54 10.09
C SER A 539 -9.01 25.81 9.21
N THR A 540 -9.67 25.73 8.07
CA THR A 540 -9.82 26.81 7.08
C THR A 540 -11.30 26.95 6.72
N ASP A 541 -11.63 27.95 5.91
CA ASP A 541 -13.01 28.15 5.43
C ASP A 541 -13.55 26.94 4.64
N THR A 542 -12.67 26.06 4.14
CA THR A 542 -13.05 24.86 3.36
C THR A 542 -12.52 23.56 3.96
N TRP A 543 -12.00 23.58 5.19
CA TRP A 543 -11.52 22.36 5.86
C TRP A 543 -11.77 22.42 7.35
N THR A 544 -12.49 21.41 7.85
CA THR A 544 -12.73 21.23 9.28
C THR A 544 -12.46 19.77 9.68
N THR A 545 -11.60 19.57 10.68
CA THR A 545 -11.37 18.26 11.29
C THR A 545 -11.98 18.21 12.70
N TYR A 546 -12.85 17.25 12.95
CA TYR A 546 -13.46 16.94 14.23
C TYR A 546 -12.74 15.76 14.88
N SER A 547 -11.74 16.04 15.71
CA SER A 547 -11.15 15.04 16.60
C SER A 547 -12.01 14.91 17.87
N ARG A 548 -12.50 13.69 18.15
CA ARG A 548 -13.42 13.38 19.25
C ARG A 548 -13.01 12.10 19.97
N ASP A 549 -13.36 11.99 21.24
CA ASP A 549 -13.33 10.70 21.94
C ASP A 549 -14.34 9.75 21.30
N VAL A 550 -14.06 8.44 21.35
CA VAL A 550 -15.01 7.42 20.92
C VAL A 550 -16.28 7.51 21.77
N PRO A 551 -17.49 7.57 21.17
CA PRO A 551 -18.72 7.69 21.93
C PRO A 551 -19.01 6.45 22.76
N PRO A 552 -19.74 6.57 23.88
CA PRO A 552 -20.15 5.43 24.68
C PRO A 552 -21.14 4.56 23.90
N GLY A 553 -20.92 3.25 23.86
CA GLY A 553 -21.81 2.31 23.19
C GLY A 553 -21.16 0.95 22.97
N VAL A 554 -21.92 0.05 22.34
CA VAL A 554 -21.47 -1.30 21.99
C VAL A 554 -21.81 -1.57 20.52
N ASN A 555 -20.90 -2.25 19.84
CA ASN A 555 -21.14 -2.71 18.49
C ASN A 555 -22.24 -3.78 18.51
N PRO A 556 -23.39 -3.57 17.83
CA PRO A 556 -24.50 -4.53 17.86
C PRO A 556 -24.13 -5.92 17.32
N SER A 557 -23.19 -5.98 16.38
CA SER A 557 -22.77 -7.21 15.71
C SER A 557 -21.76 -8.01 16.55
N THR A 558 -20.87 -7.35 17.29
CA THR A 558 -19.82 -8.04 18.08
C THR A 558 -20.08 -8.06 19.57
N GLY A 559 -20.94 -7.18 20.10
CA GLY A 559 -21.23 -7.02 21.52
C GLY A 559 -20.13 -6.31 22.33
N GLU A 560 -19.02 -5.96 21.68
CA GLU A 560 -17.89 -5.28 22.32
C GLU A 560 -18.10 -3.76 22.41
N PRO A 561 -17.53 -3.09 23.42
CA PRO A 561 -17.59 -1.63 23.53
C PRO A 561 -16.89 -0.93 22.36
N TYR A 562 -17.42 0.21 21.89
CA TYR A 562 -16.77 1.01 20.86
C TYR A 562 -15.35 1.46 21.25
N SER A 563 -15.08 1.69 22.54
CA SER A 563 -13.73 2.03 23.01
C SER A 563 -12.68 0.94 22.76
N ALA A 564 -13.12 -0.32 22.60
CA ALA A 564 -12.24 -1.44 22.21
C ALA A 564 -12.10 -1.56 20.68
N GLN A 565 -12.97 -0.90 19.92
CA GLN A 565 -13.03 -0.88 18.46
C GLN A 565 -13.19 0.58 17.97
N PRO A 566 -12.20 1.44 18.21
CA PRO A 566 -12.31 2.88 17.93
C PRO A 566 -12.50 3.19 16.43
N HIS A 567 -12.05 2.29 15.55
CA HIS A 567 -12.25 2.31 14.11
C HIS A 567 -13.54 1.56 13.73
N ASN A 568 -14.70 2.19 13.90
CA ASN A 568 -16.00 1.55 13.70
C ASN A 568 -17.01 2.53 13.10
N ASN A 569 -17.59 2.20 11.93
CA ASN A 569 -18.56 3.06 11.25
C ASN A 569 -19.73 3.45 12.17
N VAL A 570 -20.35 2.51 12.89
CA VAL A 570 -21.50 2.79 13.77
C VAL A 570 -21.13 3.77 14.89
N ALA A 571 -19.92 3.65 15.43
CA ALA A 571 -19.40 4.62 16.40
C ALA A 571 -19.22 6.01 15.76
N TYR A 572 -18.69 6.09 14.53
CA TYR A 572 -18.56 7.36 13.81
C TYR A 572 -19.92 7.98 13.46
N GLN A 573 -20.92 7.15 13.15
CA GLN A 573 -22.29 7.61 12.92
C GLN A 573 -22.87 8.27 14.18
N GLN A 574 -22.65 7.66 15.34
CA GLN A 574 -23.05 8.25 16.61
C GLN A 574 -22.33 9.58 16.87
N THR A 575 -21.03 9.67 16.57
CA THR A 575 -20.28 10.93 16.66
C THR A 575 -20.86 12.00 15.73
N ALA A 576 -21.24 11.65 14.49
CA ALA A 576 -21.87 12.57 13.56
C ALA A 576 -23.22 13.11 14.10
N ARG A 577 -24.04 12.24 14.70
CA ARG A 577 -25.29 12.66 15.41
C ARG A 577 -25.01 13.60 16.56
N ASP A 578 -24.02 13.25 17.38
CA ASP A 578 -23.70 14.00 18.60
C ASP A 578 -23.14 15.39 18.26
N LEU A 579 -22.40 15.53 17.15
CA LEU A 579 -21.92 16.84 16.65
C LEU A 579 -23.08 17.80 16.36
N LEU A 580 -24.12 17.33 15.68
CA LEU A 580 -25.31 18.12 15.34
C LEU A 580 -26.14 18.46 16.58
N ALA A 581 -26.24 17.53 17.53
CA ALA A 581 -26.96 17.76 18.78
C ALA A 581 -26.24 18.75 19.71
N ALA A 582 -24.90 18.72 19.72
CA ALA A 582 -24.09 19.58 20.59
C ALA A 582 -24.06 21.04 20.12
N ASP A 583 -24.07 21.28 18.82
CA ASP A 583 -24.10 22.62 18.25
C ASP A 583 -24.82 22.64 16.88
N PRO A 584 -26.13 22.94 16.85
CA PRO A 584 -26.90 23.03 15.60
C PRO A 584 -26.52 24.25 14.74
N THR A 585 -25.54 25.07 15.18
CA THR A 585 -24.98 26.18 14.40
C THR A 585 -23.67 25.83 13.71
N ILE A 586 -23.16 24.60 13.87
CA ILE A 586 -22.08 24.07 13.05
C ILE A 586 -22.54 24.11 11.59
N ASP A 587 -21.92 25.00 10.83
CA ASP A 587 -22.01 25.00 9.38
C ASP A 587 -20.91 24.06 8.88
N ASP A 588 -21.32 22.85 8.49
CA ASP A 588 -20.43 21.88 7.85
C ASP A 588 -20.07 22.29 6.41
N GLY A 589 -20.69 23.34 5.87
CA GLY A 589 -20.52 23.81 4.51
C GLY A 589 -21.08 22.85 3.45
N LEU A 590 -21.88 21.86 3.88
CA LEU A 590 -22.43 20.80 3.04
C LEU A 590 -23.95 20.89 2.89
N ALA A 591 -24.60 21.89 3.49
CA ALA A 591 -26.05 22.10 3.44
C ALA A 591 -26.66 22.09 2.02
N GLN A 592 -25.87 22.39 0.99
CA GLN A 592 -26.33 22.28 -0.39
C GLN A 592 -26.62 20.84 -0.84
N PHE A 593 -25.97 19.84 -0.24
CA PHE A 593 -26.16 18.42 -0.55
C PHE A 593 -27.29 17.77 0.25
N PHE A 594 -27.90 18.49 1.19
CA PHE A 594 -29.01 17.99 1.99
C PHE A 594 -30.39 18.25 1.34
N GLY A 595 -31.37 17.44 1.71
CA GLY A 595 -32.76 17.52 1.27
C GLY A 595 -33.31 16.21 0.71
N THR A 596 -34.30 16.34 -0.18
CA THR A 596 -35.03 15.18 -0.73
C THR A 596 -34.20 14.41 -1.75
N VAL A 597 -34.18 13.09 -1.60
CA VAL A 597 -33.57 12.17 -2.57
C VAL A 597 -34.47 12.08 -3.80
N GLY A 598 -33.89 12.36 -4.98
CA GLY A 598 -34.59 12.26 -6.25
C GLY A 598 -34.50 10.87 -6.87
N ASP A 599 -33.29 10.30 -6.89
CA ASP A 599 -33.01 8.96 -7.38
C ASP A 599 -31.77 8.38 -6.68
N SER A 600 -31.66 7.06 -6.57
CA SER A 600 -30.50 6.35 -6.01
C SER A 600 -30.15 5.15 -6.87
N ALA A 601 -28.86 4.96 -7.13
CA ALA A 601 -28.36 3.82 -7.89
C ALA A 601 -27.09 3.26 -7.24
N GLN A 602 -27.09 1.95 -7.04
CA GLN A 602 -25.93 1.22 -6.56
C GLN A 602 -25.21 0.54 -7.72
N TYR A 603 -23.87 0.55 -7.69
CA TYR A 603 -23.02 -0.09 -8.69
C TYR A 603 -22.04 -1.04 -8.01
N THR A 604 -21.91 -2.25 -8.54
CA THR A 604 -20.99 -3.27 -8.04
C THR A 604 -19.86 -3.57 -9.03
N PHE A 605 -18.71 -3.95 -8.48
CA PHE A 605 -17.55 -4.46 -9.20
C PHE A 605 -16.68 -5.33 -8.28
N ALA A 606 -15.98 -6.29 -8.88
CA ALA A 606 -15.10 -7.27 -8.21
C ALA A 606 -13.84 -7.53 -9.06
N GLU A 607 -12.80 -8.10 -8.45
CA GLU A 607 -11.52 -8.43 -9.10
C GLU A 607 -11.57 -9.54 -10.16
#